data_AF-A0A961UR25-F1
#
_entry.id   AF-A0A961UR25-F1
#
_cell.length_a   1.000
_cell.length_b   1.000
_cell.length_c   1.000
_cell.angle_alpha   90.00
_cell.angle_beta   90.00
_cell.angle_gamma   90.00
#
_symmetry.space_group_name_H-M   'P 1'
#
loop_
_entity.id
_entity.type
_entity.pdbx_description
1 polymer ?
#
loop_
_entity_poly.entity_id
_entity_poly.type
_entity_poly.pdbx_seq_one_letter_code
_entity_poly.pdbx_strand_id
1 'polypeptide(L)' 'VNRMRKVAPWPVDWIDPAEAIARRARSLIGDEADTGAGEDIAVFTSGIADQAIRRVLKGFGLRVETRRD' A
#
# COMPACT_ATOMS: atom_id res chain seq x y z
N VAL A 1 7.22 -10.59 -17.02
CA VAL A 1 8.37 -11.27 -16.35
C VAL A 1 8.92 -10.34 -15.28
N ASN A 2 8.95 -10.77 -14.01
CA ASN A 2 9.47 -9.98 -12.89
C ASN A 2 10.93 -9.55 -13.18
N ARG A 3 11.21 -8.23 -13.15
CA ARG A 3 12.54 -7.67 -13.46
C ARG A 3 13.63 -8.25 -12.58
N MET A 4 13.29 -8.52 -11.33
CA MET A 4 14.26 -8.90 -10.33
C MET A 4 14.70 -10.37 -10.49
N ARG A 5 13.92 -11.22 -11.19
CA ARG A 5 14.41 -12.54 -11.67
C ARG A 5 15.51 -12.43 -12.72
N LYS A 6 15.48 -11.38 -13.55
CA LYS A 6 16.45 -11.22 -14.65
C LYS A 6 17.84 -10.85 -14.16
N VAL A 7 17.97 -10.29 -12.96
CA VAL A 7 19.24 -9.84 -12.37
C VAL A 7 19.77 -10.80 -11.30
N ALA A 8 19.04 -11.89 -11.02
CA ALA A 8 19.43 -12.82 -9.98
C ALA A 8 20.57 -13.74 -10.46
N PRO A 9 21.59 -13.96 -9.63
CA PRO A 9 22.74 -14.83 -9.96
C PRO A 9 22.42 -16.33 -10.00
N TRP A 10 21.25 -16.74 -9.49
CA TRP A 10 20.72 -18.11 -9.52
C TRP A 10 19.19 -18.07 -9.61
N PRO A 11 18.49 -19.20 -9.87
CA PRO A 11 17.04 -19.24 -9.93
C PRO A 11 16.42 -18.75 -8.62
N VAL A 12 15.57 -17.72 -8.71
CA VAL A 12 14.82 -17.18 -7.58
C VAL A 12 13.36 -16.98 -7.93
N ASP A 13 12.51 -17.17 -6.93
CA ASP A 13 11.12 -16.74 -6.94
C ASP A 13 10.96 -15.41 -6.20
N TRP A 14 9.88 -14.69 -6.52
CA TRP A 14 9.54 -13.43 -5.87
C TRP A 14 8.24 -13.59 -5.11
N ILE A 15 8.28 -13.19 -3.85
CA ILE A 15 7.14 -13.23 -2.94
C ILE A 15 6.71 -11.79 -2.71
N ASP A 16 5.42 -11.51 -2.88
CA ASP A 16 4.83 -10.25 -2.43
C ASP A 16 4.51 -10.35 -0.94
N PRO A 17 5.19 -9.57 -0.07
CA PRO A 17 4.95 -9.63 1.37
C PRO A 17 3.65 -8.92 1.79
N ALA A 18 3.05 -8.07 0.94
CA ALA A 18 1.94 -7.21 1.33
C ALA A 18 0.75 -8.02 1.87
N GLU A 19 0.41 -9.11 1.19
CA GLU A 19 -0.71 -9.98 1.58
C GLU A 19 -0.46 -10.71 2.92
N ALA A 20 0.78 -11.17 3.15
CA ALA A 20 1.16 -11.82 4.40
C ALA A 20 1.12 -10.84 5.58
N ILE A 21 1.55 -9.60 5.36
CA ILE A 21 1.48 -8.52 6.35
C ILE A 21 0.02 -8.19 6.66
N ALA A 22 -0.85 -8.06 5.65
CA ALA A 22 -2.28 -7.77 5.84
C ALA A 22 -2.98 -8.85 6.69
N ARG A 23 -2.75 -10.13 6.36
CA ARG A 23 -3.27 -11.26 7.17
C ARG A 23 -2.76 -11.22 8.61
N ARG A 24 -1.46 -10.95 8.80
CA ARG A 24 -0.88 -10.90 10.14
C ARG A 24 -1.43 -9.72 10.94
N ALA A 25 -1.56 -8.55 10.33
CA ALA A 25 -2.19 -7.38 10.95
C ALA A 25 -3.61 -7.73 11.39
N ARG A 26 -4.45 -8.32 10.51
CA ARG A 26 -5.80 -8.75 10.88
C ARG A 26 -5.81 -9.75 12.04
N SER A 27 -4.92 -10.74 12.02
CA SER A 27 -4.77 -11.71 13.12
C SER A 27 -4.41 -11.07 14.46
N LEU A 28 -3.66 -9.97 14.45
CA LEU A 28 -3.25 -9.27 15.67
C LEU A 28 -4.34 -8.32 16.19
N ILE A 29 -5.09 -7.67 15.29
CA ILE A 29 -6.17 -6.74 15.67
C ILE A 29 -7.41 -7.53 16.15
N GLY A 30 -7.65 -8.73 15.61
CA GLY A 30 -8.80 -9.57 15.97
C GLY A 30 -10.05 -9.29 15.12
N ASP A 31 -11.12 -10.07 15.33
CA ASP A 31 -12.31 -10.03 14.48
C ASP A 31 -13.34 -8.96 14.84
N GLU A 32 -13.32 -8.46 16.08
CA GLU A 32 -14.18 -7.36 16.53
C GLU A 32 -13.66 -5.97 16.17
N ALA A 33 -12.57 -5.92 15.41
CA ALA A 33 -12.04 -4.67 14.88
C ALA A 33 -13.08 -4.00 13.97
N ASP A 34 -13.60 -2.85 14.39
CA ASP A 34 -14.41 -2.01 13.52
C ASP A 34 -13.55 -1.63 12.31
N THR A 35 -13.94 -2.12 11.15
CA THR A 35 -13.24 -1.80 9.90
C THR A 35 -13.42 -0.33 9.52
N GLY A 36 -14.37 0.37 10.16
CA GLY A 36 -14.74 1.74 9.84
C GLY A 36 -15.34 1.85 8.43
N ALA A 37 -16.29 2.76 8.23
CA ALA A 37 -16.77 3.10 6.89
C ALA A 37 -15.87 4.15 6.19
N GLY A 38 -14.59 4.22 6.59
CA GLY A 38 -13.66 5.22 6.11
C GLY A 38 -13.16 4.92 4.69
N GLU A 39 -12.91 5.97 3.91
CA GLU A 39 -12.16 5.84 2.65
C GLU A 39 -10.70 5.49 2.94
N ASP A 40 -10.10 4.66 2.09
CA ASP A 40 -8.66 4.39 2.14
C ASP A 40 -7.88 5.67 1.80
N ILE A 41 -6.89 6.01 2.62
CA ILE A 41 -6.12 7.25 2.48
C ILE A 41 -4.65 6.98 2.14
N ALA A 42 -4.05 7.95 1.46
CA ALA A 42 -2.61 8.02 1.23
C ALA A 42 -2.04 9.27 1.92
N VAL A 43 -1.09 9.06 2.82
CA VAL A 43 -0.42 10.11 3.60
C VAL A 43 1.02 10.28 3.11
N PHE A 44 1.44 11.51 2.85
CA PHE A 44 2.78 11.85 2.36
C PHE A 44 3.61 12.54 3.44
N THR A 45 4.78 12.01 3.74
CA THR A 45 5.70 12.59 4.74
C THR A 45 6.30 13.92 4.28
N SER A 46 6.46 14.13 2.97
CA SER A 46 6.93 15.40 2.40
C SER A 46 5.85 16.49 2.33
N GLY A 47 4.58 16.15 2.56
CA GLY A 47 3.43 17.04 2.35
C GLY A 47 3.11 17.34 0.87
N ILE A 48 3.93 16.88 -0.08
CA ILE A 48 3.79 17.16 -1.50
C ILE A 48 3.26 15.91 -2.20
N ALA A 49 2.12 16.06 -2.87
CA ALA A 49 1.60 15.12 -3.84
C ALA A 49 1.14 15.91 -5.05
N ASP A 50 1.92 15.86 -6.14
CA ASP A 50 1.56 16.52 -7.38
C ASP A 50 0.35 15.82 -8.07
N GLN A 51 -0.09 16.39 -9.18
CA GLN A 51 -1.29 15.91 -9.88
C GLN A 51 -1.11 14.49 -10.45
N ALA A 52 0.11 14.13 -10.86
CA ALA A 52 0.40 12.81 -11.40
C ALA A 52 0.31 11.73 -10.30
N ILE A 53 0.93 11.99 -9.15
CA ILE A 53 0.86 11.13 -7.97
C ILE A 53 -0.58 10.95 -7.50
N ARG A 54 -1.34 12.05 -7.37
CA ARG A 54 -2.76 12.01 -6.98
C ARG A 54 -3.59 11.15 -7.93
N ARG A 55 -3.31 11.22 -9.24
CA ARG A 55 -4.03 10.45 -10.25
C ARG A 55 -3.75 8.95 -10.14
N VAL A 56 -2.49 8.57 -9.92
CA VAL A 56 -2.09 7.18 -9.71
C VAL A 56 -2.80 6.62 -8.48
N LEU A 57 -2.72 7.32 -7.35
CA LEU A 57 -3.33 6.88 -6.10
C LEU A 57 -4.85 6.76 -6.18
N LYS A 58 -5.52 7.69 -6.87
CA LYS A 58 -6.96 7.57 -7.14
C LYS A 58 -7.29 6.32 -7.96
N GLY A 59 -6.41 5.92 -8.88
CA GLY A 59 -6.52 4.66 -9.61
C GLY A 59 -6.44 3.41 -8.72
N PHE A 60 -5.81 3.52 -7.56
CA PHE A 60 -5.78 2.48 -6.52
C PHE A 60 -6.92 2.60 -5.49
N GLY A 61 -7.85 3.55 -5.67
CA GLY A 61 -8.92 3.80 -4.70
C GLY A 61 -8.51 4.64 -3.49
N LEU A 62 -7.27 5.16 -3.46
CA LEU A 62 -6.74 5.92 -2.34
C LEU A 62 -7.01 7.42 -2.50
N ARG A 63 -7.58 8.04 -1.47
CA ARG A 63 -7.69 9.51 -1.37
C ARG A 63 -6.41 10.09 -0.78
N VAL A 64 -5.80 11.05 -1.47
CA VAL A 64 -4.64 11.76 -0.91
C VAL A 64 -5.08 12.67 0.23
N GLU A 65 -4.62 12.36 1.43
CA GLU A 65 -4.76 13.25 2.57
C GLU A 65 -3.74 14.37 2.46
N THR A 66 -4.24 15.60 2.37
CA THR A 66 -3.39 16.78 2.43
C THR A 66 -3.44 17.19 3.89
N ARG A 67 -2.32 17.09 4.61
CA ARG A 67 -2.22 17.55 6.00
C ARG A 67 -2.59 19.05 6.01
N ARG A 68 -3.84 19.35 6.30
CA ARG A 68 -4.30 20.67 6.71
C ARG A 68 -4.42 20.61 8.22
N ASP A 69 -3.91 21.69 8.82
CA ASP A 69 -3.79 21.96 10.25
C ASP A 69 -5.02 21.59 11.08
#